data_AF-A0A529K1N2-F1
#
_entry.id   AF-A0A529K1N2-F1
#
_cell.length_a   1.000
_cell.length_b   1.000
_cell.length_c   1.000
_cell.angle_alpha   90.00
_cell.angle_beta   90.00
_cell.angle_gamma   90.00
#
_symmetry.space_group_name_H-M   'P 1'
#
loop_
_entity.id
_entity.type
_entity.pdbx_description
1 polymer ?
#
loop_
_entity_poly.entity_id
_entity_poly.type
_entity_poly.pdbx_seq_one_letter_code
_entity_poly.pdbx_strand_id
1 'polypeptide(L)'
;MKSDAKALSLAENVIRAPMHAADQFDAFKQQIDAGKSIEETADAFGVSATVVKKRMKLAAVAPEIMKAFRKDEIDLNAVAAYTLSDDQERQRAVFKALSRGTASWQIKKALTEGN
;
A
#
# COMPACT_ATOMS: atom_id res chain seq x y z
N MET A 1 -10.91 17.76 42.89
CA MET A 1 -10.97 17.90 41.41
C MET A 1 -9.81 17.12 40.81
N LYS A 2 -10.08 16.03 40.10
CA LYS A 2 -9.10 15.27 39.28
C LYS A 2 -9.77 14.89 37.95
N SER A 3 -10.30 15.90 37.29
CA SER A 3 -10.53 15.95 35.85
C SER A 3 -9.33 16.75 35.36
N ASP A 4 -8.41 16.24 34.54
CA ASP A 4 -8.48 16.47 33.10
C ASP A 4 -7.42 15.65 32.33
N ALA A 5 -6.78 14.66 32.95
CA ALA A 5 -5.77 13.83 32.25
C ALA A 5 -6.40 12.75 31.35
N LYS A 6 -7.70 12.45 31.50
CA LYS A 6 -8.39 11.39 30.74
C LYS A 6 -9.22 11.92 29.56
N ALA A 7 -9.51 13.22 29.53
CA ALA A 7 -10.29 13.85 28.46
C ALA A 7 -9.42 14.24 27.24
N LEU A 8 -8.13 14.48 27.44
CA LEU A 8 -7.20 14.80 26.35
C LEU A 8 -6.89 13.61 25.42
N SER A 9 -6.92 12.36 25.92
CA SER A 9 -6.68 11.17 25.10
C SER A 9 -7.85 10.82 24.16
N LEU A 10 -9.06 11.31 24.44
CA LEU A 10 -10.25 11.00 23.63
C LEU A 10 -10.38 11.93 22.41
N ALA A 11 -9.79 13.14 22.49
CA ALA A 11 -9.86 14.15 21.45
C ALA A 11 -8.80 13.99 20.33
N GLU A 12 -7.66 13.31 20.58
CA GLU A 12 -6.64 13.09 19.54
C GLU A 12 -7.02 12.01 18.51
N ASN A 13 -7.93 11.08 18.85
CA ASN A 13 -8.39 10.06 17.90
C ASN A 13 -9.52 10.55 16.98
N VAL A 14 -9.92 11.82 17.05
CA VAL A 14 -11.15 12.33 16.43
C VAL A 14 -11.08 12.42 14.89
N ILE A 15 -9.88 12.41 14.30
CA ILE A 15 -9.71 12.18 12.85
C ILE A 15 -8.45 11.34 12.66
N ARG A 16 -8.53 10.03 12.93
CA ARG A 16 -7.47 9.13 12.44
C ARG A 16 -7.48 9.26 10.92
N ALA A 17 -6.41 9.82 10.36
CA ALA A 17 -6.25 9.92 8.91
C ALA A 17 -6.51 8.53 8.28
N PRO A 18 -7.11 8.46 7.08
CA PRO A 18 -7.33 7.18 6.41
C PRO A 18 -6.02 6.39 6.40
N MET A 19 -6.07 5.14 6.85
CA MET A 19 -4.89 4.27 6.88
C MET A 19 -4.22 4.27 5.51
N HIS A 20 -2.91 4.52 5.48
CA HIS A 20 -2.16 4.53 4.23
C HIS A 20 -2.30 3.16 3.53
N ALA A 21 -2.34 3.15 2.21
CA ALA A 21 -2.60 1.92 1.46
C ALA A 21 -1.52 0.84 1.66
N ALA A 22 -0.27 1.23 1.95
CA ALA A 22 0.77 0.28 2.34
C ALA A 22 0.47 -0.37 3.72
N ASP A 23 -0.05 0.40 4.66
CA ASP A 23 -0.39 -0.10 5.99
C ASP A 23 -1.65 -0.97 5.93
N GLN A 24 -2.61 -0.64 5.05
CA GLN A 24 -3.74 -1.52 4.74
C GLN A 24 -3.26 -2.87 4.20
N PHE A 25 -2.24 -2.88 3.33
CA PHE A 25 -1.66 -4.13 2.86
C PHE A 25 -1.09 -4.97 4.01
N ASP A 26 -0.29 -4.36 4.89
CA ASP A 26 0.29 -5.07 6.03
C ASP A 26 -0.81 -5.62 6.96
N ALA A 27 -1.85 -4.83 7.23
CA ALA A 27 -2.97 -5.23 8.07
C ALA A 27 -3.84 -6.34 7.45
N PHE A 28 -4.12 -6.27 6.14
CA PHE A 28 -4.86 -7.33 5.43
C PHE A 28 -4.05 -8.62 5.35
N LYS A 29 -2.74 -8.52 5.10
CA LYS A 29 -1.85 -9.66 5.09
C LYS A 29 -1.86 -10.39 6.43
N GLN A 30 -1.85 -9.66 7.55
CA GLN A 30 -1.95 -10.27 8.88
C GLN A 30 -3.27 -11.04 9.08
N GLN A 31 -4.41 -10.53 8.61
CA GLN A 31 -5.69 -11.26 8.72
C GLN A 31 -5.70 -12.53 7.87
N ILE A 32 -5.19 -12.44 6.64
CA ILE A 32 -5.15 -13.57 5.70
C ILE A 32 -4.16 -14.64 6.19
N ASP A 33 -2.98 -14.24 6.66
CA ASP A 33 -2.00 -15.15 7.25
C ASP A 33 -2.55 -15.81 8.54
N ALA A 34 -3.47 -15.15 9.25
CA ALA A 34 -4.22 -15.71 10.37
C ALA A 34 -5.41 -16.61 9.95
N GLY A 35 -5.59 -16.86 8.66
CA GLY A 35 -6.58 -17.79 8.11
C GLY A 35 -7.93 -17.17 7.74
N LYS A 36 -8.10 -15.84 7.83
CA LYS A 36 -9.33 -15.18 7.37
C LYS A 36 -9.41 -15.12 5.85
N SER A 37 -10.63 -15.20 5.33
CA SER A 37 -10.91 -14.98 3.91
C SER A 37 -10.76 -13.49 3.54
N ILE A 38 -10.76 -13.23 2.23
CA ILE A 38 -10.73 -11.87 1.68
C ILE A 38 -12.00 -11.12 2.07
N GLU A 39 -13.13 -11.80 2.07
CA GLU A 39 -14.46 -11.27 2.39
C GLU A 39 -14.54 -10.89 3.88
N GLU A 40 -14.12 -11.78 4.79
CA GLU A 40 -14.07 -11.48 6.22
C GLU A 40 -13.09 -10.34 6.54
N THR A 41 -11.97 -10.27 5.82
CA THR A 41 -11.01 -9.16 5.94
C THR A 41 -11.63 -7.87 5.43
N ALA A 42 -12.37 -7.90 4.33
CA ALA A 42 -13.03 -6.72 3.78
C ALA A 42 -14.07 -6.15 4.76
N ASP A 43 -14.91 -7.03 5.33
CA ASP A 43 -15.92 -6.68 6.32
C ASP A 43 -15.29 -6.09 7.58
N ALA A 44 -14.20 -6.70 8.09
CA ALA A 44 -13.50 -6.22 9.28
C ALA A 44 -12.91 -4.81 9.14
N PHE A 45 -12.60 -4.37 7.92
CA PHE A 45 -12.03 -3.06 7.63
C PHE A 45 -13.02 -2.09 6.98
N GLY A 46 -14.28 -2.50 6.76
CA GLY A 46 -15.30 -1.67 6.12
C GLY A 46 -14.96 -1.28 4.69
N VAL A 47 -14.28 -2.16 3.95
CA VAL A 47 -13.90 -1.95 2.53
C VAL A 47 -14.51 -3.05 1.64
N SER A 48 -14.41 -2.91 0.32
CA SER A 48 -14.81 -4.01 -0.58
C SER A 48 -13.72 -5.07 -0.68
N ALA A 49 -14.11 -6.32 -0.96
CA ALA A 49 -13.19 -7.41 -1.28
C ALA A 49 -12.23 -7.06 -2.43
N THR A 50 -12.65 -6.21 -3.37
CA THR A 50 -11.81 -5.67 -4.45
C THR A 50 -10.66 -4.81 -3.92
N VAL A 51 -10.89 -4.00 -2.87
CA VAL A 51 -9.82 -3.22 -2.24
C VAL A 51 -8.80 -4.16 -1.59
N VAL A 52 -9.26 -5.18 -0.86
CA VAL A 52 -8.37 -6.18 -0.25
C VAL A 52 -7.53 -6.88 -1.31
N LYS A 53 -8.16 -7.40 -2.38
CA LYS A 53 -7.46 -8.02 -3.52
C LYS A 53 -6.40 -7.09 -4.12
N LYS A 54 -6.73 -5.81 -4.34
CA LYS A 54 -5.79 -4.83 -4.90
C LYS A 54 -4.61 -4.56 -3.97
N ARG A 55 -4.82 -4.49 -2.66
CA ARG A 55 -3.73 -4.32 -1.68
C ARG A 55 -2.84 -5.54 -1.62
N MET A 56 -3.39 -6.75 -1.65
CA MET A 56 -2.60 -7.97 -1.63
C MET A 56 -1.64 -8.11 -2.83
N LYS A 57 -1.95 -7.49 -3.97
CA LYS A 57 -1.02 -7.42 -5.10
C LYS A 57 0.29 -6.67 -4.80
N LEU A 58 0.30 -5.81 -3.78
CA LEU A 58 1.51 -5.09 -3.38
C LEU A 58 2.60 -6.02 -2.81
N ALA A 59 2.27 -7.27 -2.47
CA ALA A 59 3.24 -8.29 -2.06
C ALA A 59 4.33 -8.57 -3.12
N ALA A 60 4.01 -8.36 -4.41
CA ALA A 60 4.97 -8.55 -5.51
C ALA A 60 5.97 -7.39 -5.65
N VAL A 61 5.75 -6.26 -4.97
CA VAL A 61 6.54 -5.04 -5.15
C VAL A 61 7.83 -5.10 -4.32
N ALA A 62 8.95 -4.72 -4.93
CA ALA A 62 10.25 -4.66 -4.28
C ALA A 62 10.23 -3.75 -3.03
N PRO A 63 10.92 -4.12 -1.92
CA PRO A 63 10.86 -3.39 -0.66
C PRO A 63 11.24 -1.90 -0.75
N GLU A 64 12.21 -1.54 -1.61
CA GLU A 64 12.65 -0.16 -1.82
C GLU A 64 11.53 0.72 -2.41
N ILE A 65 10.73 0.16 -3.32
CA ILE A 65 9.62 0.85 -3.97
C ILE A 65 8.47 1.01 -2.98
N MET A 66 8.17 -0.04 -2.20
CA MET A 66 7.19 0.05 -1.10
C MET A 66 7.60 1.08 -0.04
N LYS A 67 8.90 1.23 0.23
CA LYS A 67 9.41 2.26 1.14
C LYS A 67 9.18 3.67 0.60
N ALA A 68 9.39 3.90 -0.68
CA ALA A 68 9.10 5.19 -1.30
C ALA A 68 7.59 5.49 -1.32
N PHE A 69 6.77 4.47 -1.57
CA PHE A 69 5.33 4.60 -1.48
C PHE A 69 4.86 4.99 -0.06
N ARG A 70 5.41 4.34 0.99
CA ARG A 70 5.14 4.69 2.39
C ARG A 70 5.56 6.11 2.78
N LYS A 71 6.45 6.74 2.02
CA LYS A 71 6.91 8.11 2.23
C LYS A 71 6.18 9.13 1.35
N ASP A 72 5.13 8.70 0.65
CA ASP A 72 4.40 9.51 -0.33
C ASP A 72 5.29 10.08 -1.46
N GLU A 73 6.45 9.46 -1.74
CA GLU A 73 7.34 9.85 -2.85
C GLU A 73 6.77 9.40 -4.22
N ILE A 74 5.89 8.39 -4.20
CA ILE A 74 5.11 7.90 -5.34
C ILE A 74 3.68 7.63 -4.87
N ASP A 75 2.70 7.69 -5.77
CA ASP A 75 1.30 7.44 -5.43
C ASP A 75 0.89 5.95 -5.58
N LEU A 76 -0.36 5.66 -5.22
CA LEU A 76 -0.92 4.30 -5.32
C LEU A 76 -0.95 3.78 -6.76
N ASN A 77 -1.15 4.65 -7.76
CA ASN A 77 -1.20 4.23 -9.16
C ASN A 77 0.20 3.87 -9.68
N ALA A 78 1.21 4.62 -9.26
CA ALA A 78 2.61 4.38 -9.58
C ALA A 78 3.12 3.08 -8.95
N VAL A 79 2.89 2.86 -7.65
CA VAL A 79 3.30 1.61 -6.99
C VAL A 79 2.55 0.39 -7.58
N ALA A 80 1.26 0.53 -7.91
CA ALA A 80 0.49 -0.53 -8.54
C ALA A 80 0.97 -0.87 -9.96
N ALA A 81 1.67 0.03 -10.65
CA ALA A 81 2.26 -0.29 -11.96
C ALA A 81 3.41 -1.31 -11.84
N TYR A 82 4.15 -1.30 -10.71
CA TYR A 82 5.23 -2.26 -10.47
C TYR A 82 4.72 -3.68 -10.23
N THR A 83 3.44 -3.88 -9.89
CA THR A 83 2.83 -5.22 -9.77
C THR A 83 2.60 -5.90 -11.13
N LEU A 84 2.99 -5.30 -12.25
CA LEU A 84 2.91 -5.93 -13.58
C LEU A 84 4.05 -6.92 -13.85
N SER A 85 5.10 -6.89 -13.05
CA SER A 85 6.24 -7.80 -13.17
C SER A 85 6.53 -8.38 -11.79
N ASP A 86 6.74 -9.69 -11.71
CA ASP A 86 7.19 -10.34 -10.46
C ASP A 86 8.72 -10.30 -10.31
N ASP A 87 9.43 -9.81 -11.32
CA ASP A 87 10.89 -9.61 -11.29
C ASP A 87 11.24 -8.33 -10.53
N GLN A 88 11.62 -8.51 -9.26
CA GLN A 88 12.02 -7.40 -8.41
C GLN A 88 13.33 -6.72 -8.84
N GLU A 89 14.23 -7.40 -9.58
CA GLU A 89 15.41 -6.75 -10.15
C GLU A 89 15.01 -5.79 -11.26
N ARG A 90 14.13 -6.22 -12.17
CA ARG A 90 13.57 -5.36 -13.21
C ARG A 90 12.82 -4.18 -12.63
N GLN A 91 11.99 -4.40 -11.61
CA GLN A 91 11.30 -3.32 -10.90
C GLN A 91 12.29 -2.29 -10.34
N ARG A 92 13.36 -2.74 -9.65
CA ARG A 92 14.41 -1.86 -9.11
C ARG A 92 15.12 -1.08 -10.22
N ALA A 93 15.44 -1.72 -11.34
CA ALA A 93 16.10 -1.07 -12.47
C ALA A 93 15.23 0.07 -13.04
N VAL A 94 13.95 -0.21 -13.30
CA VAL A 94 12.98 0.80 -13.77
C VAL A 94 12.81 1.92 -12.74
N PHE A 95 12.71 1.58 -11.45
CA PHE A 95 12.53 2.55 -10.38
C PHE A 95 13.73 3.48 -10.14
N LYS A 96 14.95 3.02 -10.48
CA LYS A 96 16.17 3.84 -10.47
C LYS A 96 16.30 4.71 -11.72
N ALA A 97 15.81 4.22 -12.86
CA ALA A 97 15.85 4.94 -14.13
C ALA A 97 14.82 6.07 -14.24
N LEU A 98 13.70 5.99 -13.49
CA LEU A 98 12.60 6.94 -13.55
C LEU A 98 12.60 7.92 -12.36
N SER A 99 12.20 9.16 -12.62
CA SER A 99 11.99 10.18 -11.58
C SER A 99 10.84 9.83 -10.65
N ARG A 100 10.92 10.25 -9.39
CA ARG A 100 9.77 10.29 -8.48
C ARG A 100 8.73 11.26 -9.07
N GLY A 101 7.52 10.79 -9.35
CA GLY A 101 6.48 11.53 -10.08
C GLY A 101 6.24 11.06 -11.52
N THR A 102 6.97 10.07 -12.00
CA THR A 102 6.69 9.44 -13.30
C THR A 102 5.29 8.81 -13.32
N ALA A 103 4.53 9.06 -14.38
CA ALA A 103 3.17 8.56 -14.51
C ALA A 103 3.14 7.03 -14.61
N SER A 104 2.09 6.42 -14.05
CA SER A 104 1.95 4.96 -14.01
C SER A 104 2.06 4.29 -15.39
N TRP A 105 1.55 4.90 -16.47
CA TRP A 105 1.64 4.35 -17.82
C TRP A 105 3.09 4.24 -18.33
N GLN A 106 3.97 5.18 -17.95
CA GLN A 106 5.39 5.15 -18.31
C GLN A 106 6.11 4.04 -17.55
N ILE A 107 5.77 3.83 -16.27
CA ILE A 107 6.29 2.72 -15.47
C ILE A 107 5.89 1.39 -16.12
N LYS A 108 4.60 1.23 -16.48
CA LYS A 108 4.10 0.02 -17.16
C LYS A 108 4.85 -0.24 -18.46
N LYS A 109 5.01 0.79 -19.29
CA LYS A 109 5.75 0.73 -20.56
C LYS A 109 7.19 0.27 -20.33
N ALA A 110 7.91 0.90 -19.40
CA ALA A 110 9.29 0.54 -19.08
C ALA A 110 9.43 -0.89 -18.53
N LEU A 111 8.44 -1.40 -17.80
CA LEU A 111 8.43 -2.80 -17.33
C LEU A 111 8.23 -3.80 -18.47
N THR A 112 7.43 -3.44 -19.50
CA THR A 112 7.13 -4.33 -20.62
C THR A 112 8.12 -4.25 -21.79
N GLU A 113 8.84 -3.13 -21.96
CA GLU A 113 9.76 -2.90 -23.10
C GLU A 113 11.13 -3.61 -23.00
N GLY A 114 11.28 -4.61 -22.14
CA GLY A 114 12.52 -5.37 -21.97
C GLY A 114 12.36 -6.89 -22.01
N ASN A 115 11.24 -7.37 -22.56
CA ASN A 115 10.93 -8.79 -22.70
C ASN A 115 11.08 -9.26 -24.16
#